data_AF-A0A920GDK6-F1
#
_entry.id   AF-A0A920GDK6-F1
#
_cell.length_a   1.000
_cell.length_b   1.000
_cell.length_c   1.000
_cell.angle_alpha   90.00
_cell.angle_beta   90.00
_cell.angle_gamma   90.00
#
_symmetry.space_group_name_H-M   'P 1'
#
loop_
_entity.id
_entity.type
_entity.pdbx_description
1 polymer ?
#
loop_
_entity_poly.entity_id
_entity_poly.type
_entity_poly.pdbx_seq_one_letter_code
_entity_poly.pdbx_strand_id
1 'polypeptide(L)' 'MFFDKQNGKPVHEKAHMYAKEYADGQLSRREFLVRATALGVSATTAYALIGQNAAEASVSWTNPPKMGGTLRCQMEVRP' A
#
# COMPACT_ATOMS: atom_id res chain seq x y z
N MET A 1 5.68 4.60 17.15
CA MET A 1 5.13 5.97 17.00
C MET A 1 4.03 5.89 15.97
N PHE A 2 2.77 6.10 16.35
CA PHE A 2 1.63 6.01 15.43
C PHE A 2 1.54 7.31 14.62
N PHE A 3 1.44 7.19 13.30
CA PHE A 3 1.31 8.33 12.41
C PHE A 3 -0.16 8.75 12.37
N ASP A 4 -0.56 9.66 13.26
CA ASP A 4 -1.96 10.10 13.38
C ASP A 4 -2.40 11.11 12.31
N LYS A 5 -1.45 11.76 11.63
CA LYS A 5 -1.74 12.81 10.64
C LYS A 5 -0.99 12.60 9.33
N GLN A 6 -1.69 12.83 8.23
CA GLN A 6 -1.19 12.87 6.87
C GLN A 6 -1.54 14.22 6.23
N ASN A 7 -0.55 14.98 5.77
CA ASN A 7 -0.72 16.33 5.21
C ASN A 7 -1.58 17.27 6.09
N GLY A 8 -1.38 17.22 7.42
CA GLY A 8 -2.13 18.01 8.40
C GLY A 8 -3.56 17.52 8.69
N LYS A 9 -4.05 16.50 7.98
CA LYS A 9 -5.36 15.86 8.20
C LYS A 9 -5.20 14.57 9.01
N PRO A 10 -6.18 14.21 9.86
CA PRO A 10 -6.13 12.94 10.57
C PRO A 10 -6.16 11.75 9.60
N VAL A 11 -5.44 10.70 9.93
CA VAL A 11 -5.55 9.40 9.25
C VAL A 11 -6.91 8.79 9.58
N HIS A 12 -7.54 8.16 8.60
CA HIS A 12 -8.83 7.51 8.79
C HIS A 12 -8.74 6.42 9.88
N GLU A 13 -9.66 6.42 10.85
CA GLU A 13 -9.62 5.51 12.01
C GLU A 13 -9.53 4.03 11.60
N LYS A 14 -10.35 3.60 10.64
CA LYS A 14 -10.30 2.23 10.07
C LYS A 14 -8.95 1.82 9.47
N ALA A 15 -8.06 2.75 9.11
CA ALA A 15 -6.72 2.39 8.68
C ALA A 15 -5.88 1.77 9.82
N HIS A 16 -6.12 2.19 11.07
CA HIS A 16 -5.50 1.60 12.25
C HIS A 16 -6.05 0.21 12.55
N MET A 17 -7.35 -0.01 12.34
CA MET A 17 -7.95 -1.35 12.40
C MET A 17 -7.26 -2.29 11.40
N TYR A 18 -7.11 -1.88 10.14
CA TYR A 18 -6.43 -2.70 9.12
C TYR A 18 -4.95 -2.90 9.43
N ALA A 19 -4.27 -1.92 10.03
CA ALA A 19 -2.88 -2.09 10.47
C ALA A 19 -2.75 -3.15 11.58
N LYS A 20 -3.75 -3.22 12.47
CA LYS A 20 -3.83 -4.27 13.48
C LYS A 20 -4.12 -5.64 12.88
N GLU A 21 -5.09 -5.75 11.96
CA GLU A 21 -5.37 -7.00 11.24
C GLU A 21 -4.15 -7.50 10.45
N TYR A 22 -3.35 -6.60 9.90
CA TYR A 22 -2.08 -6.93 9.28
C TYR A 22 -1.05 -7.46 10.30
N ALA A 23 -0.92 -6.81 11.46
CA ALA A 23 -0.03 -7.25 12.53
C ALA A 23 -0.43 -8.63 13.10
N ASP A 24 -1.73 -8.91 13.14
CA ASP A 24 -2.31 -10.20 13.56
C ASP A 24 -2.19 -11.29 12.45
N GLY A 25 -1.63 -10.95 11.29
CA GLY A 25 -1.44 -11.88 10.16
C GLY A 25 -2.73 -12.26 9.42
N GLN A 26 -3.84 -11.56 9.69
CA GLN A 26 -5.14 -11.79 9.03
C GLN A 26 -5.21 -11.19 7.63
N LEU A 27 -4.33 -10.23 7.33
CA LEU A 27 -4.28 -9.54 6.05
C LEU A 27 -2.91 -9.69 5.41
N SER A 28 -2.89 -9.99 4.11
CA SER A 28 -1.68 -9.84 3.33
C SER A 28 -1.32 -8.36 3.18
N ARG A 29 -0.03 -8.07 3.01
CA ARG A 29 0.44 -6.70 2.79
C ARG A 29 -0.28 -5.99 1.65
N ARG A 30 -0.54 -6.69 0.55
CA ARG A 30 -1.22 -6.11 -0.63
C ARG A 30 -2.65 -5.72 -0.28
N GLU A 31 -3.37 -6.57 0.43
CA GLU A 31 -4.74 -6.26 0.87
C GLU A 31 -4.77 -5.07 1.83
N PHE A 32 -3.79 -4.97 2.73
CA PHE A 32 -3.70 -3.84 3.67
C PHE A 32 -3.49 -2.53 2.90
N LEU A 33 -2.52 -2.51 1.98
CA LEU A 33 -2.23 -1.32 1.17
C LEU A 33 -3.43 -0.91 0.32
N VAL A 34 -4.15 -1.87 -0.28
CA VAL A 34 -5.37 -1.58 -1.06
C VAL A 34 -6.45 -0.97 -0.18
N ARG A 35 -6.73 -1.54 0.99
CA ARG A 35 -7.76 -1.02 1.90
C ARG A 35 -7.40 0.33 2.51
N ALA A 36 -6.15 0.52 2.93
CA ALA A 36 -5.68 1.78 3.50
C ALA A 36 -5.71 2.91 2.45
N THR A 37 -5.24 2.64 1.23
CA THR A 37 -5.25 3.66 0.15
C THR A 37 -6.66 3.99 -0.34
N ALA A 38 -7.59 3.02 -0.34
CA ALA A 38 -9.00 3.28 -0.61
C ALA A 38 -9.65 4.25 0.40
N LEU A 39 -9.15 4.28 1.64
CA LEU A 39 -9.57 5.24 2.68
C LEU A 39 -8.85 6.61 2.56
N GLY A 40 -8.08 6.82 1.50
CA GLY A 40 -7.33 8.06 1.29
C GLY A 40 -6.03 8.15 2.09
N VAL A 41 -5.50 7.02 2.58
CA VAL A 41 -4.17 6.99 3.21
C VAL A 41 -3.09 6.95 2.14
N SER A 42 -2.10 7.85 2.24
CA SER A 42 -0.97 7.82 1.29
C SER A 42 -0.17 6.52 1.43
N ALA A 43 0.45 6.05 0.34
CA ALA A 43 1.26 4.83 0.38
C ALA A 43 2.38 4.94 1.44
N THR A 44 3.06 6.08 1.52
CA THR A 44 4.12 6.35 2.50
C THR A 44 3.60 6.25 3.94
N THR A 45 2.44 6.85 4.22
CA THR A 45 1.79 6.76 5.54
C THR A 45 1.36 5.32 5.86
N ALA A 46 0.80 4.59 4.88
CA ALA A 46 0.38 3.21 5.07
C ALA A 46 1.56 2.29 5.44
N TYR A 47 2.69 2.42 4.75
CA TYR A 47 3.93 1.70 5.09
C TYR A 47 4.42 2.03 6.50
N ALA A 48 4.36 3.31 6.87
CA ALA A 48 4.75 3.76 8.20
C ALA A 48 3.82 3.22 9.30
N LEU A 49 2.51 3.05 9.03
CA LEU A 49 1.54 2.47 9.98
C LEU A 49 1.86 1.01 10.32
N ILE A 50 2.39 0.24 9.37
CA ILE A 50 2.80 -1.17 9.59
C ILE A 50 4.27 -1.31 9.96
N GLY A 51 4.97 -0.19 10.18
CA GLY A 51 6.40 -0.19 10.54
C GLY A 51 7.32 -0.73 9.44
N GLN A 52 6.89 -0.77 8.19
CA GLN A 52 7.72 -1.21 7.07
C GLN A 52 8.31 -0.01 6.32
N ASN A 53 9.57 -0.12 5.93
CA ASN A 53 10.16 0.80 4.98
C ASN A 53 9.70 0.43 3.56
N ALA A 54 9.09 1.38 2.84
CA ALA A 54 8.61 1.16 1.47
C ALA A 54 9.70 0.64 0.52
N ALA A 55 10.96 1.05 0.73
CA ALA A 55 12.10 0.62 -0.09
C ALA A 55 12.51 -0.83 0.19
N GLU A 56 12.49 -1.28 1.45
CA GLU A 56 12.79 -2.68 1.79
C GLU A 56 11.64 -3.58 1.36
N ALA A 57 10.42 -3.06 1.49
CA ALA A 57 9.21 -3.77 1.12
C ALA A 57 9.12 -3.99 -0.40
N SER A 58 9.69 -3.13 -1.26
CA SER A 58 9.71 -3.39 -2.72
C SER A 58 10.65 -4.54 -3.09
N VAL A 59 11.71 -4.77 -2.32
CA VAL A 59 12.70 -5.84 -2.54
C VAL A 59 12.14 -7.22 -2.18
N SER A 60 11.31 -7.31 -1.14
CA SER A 60 10.68 -8.58 -0.71
C SER A 60 9.43 -8.97 -1.51
N TRP A 61 9.20 -8.39 -2.69
CA TRP A 61 8.01 -8.73 -3.47
C TRP A 61 8.14 -10.12 -4.08
N THR A 62 7.14 -10.99 -3.85
CA THR A 62 7.14 -12.41 -4.29
C THR A 62 7.13 -12.59 -5.81
N ASN A 63 6.83 -11.55 -6.60
CA ASN A 63 6.82 -11.62 -8.05
C ASN A 63 7.38 -10.35 -8.68
N PRO A 64 8.67 -10.02 -8.53
CA PRO A 64 9.25 -8.77 -9.00
C PRO A 64 8.95 -8.54 -10.49
N PRO A 65 8.76 -7.28 -10.94
CA PRO A 65 8.54 -7.02 -12.34
C PRO A 65 9.79 -7.50 -13.09
N LYS A 66 9.62 -8.28 -14.16
CA LYS A 66 10.76 -8.65 -15.00
C LYS A 66 11.42 -7.38 -15.50
N MET A 67 12.71 -7.24 -15.19
CA MET A 67 13.52 -6.17 -15.73
C MET A 67 13.81 -6.48 -17.19
N GLY A 68 13.26 -5.66 -18.10
CA GLY A 68 13.30 -5.90 -19.53
C GLY A 68 12.18 -6.83 -20.04
N GLY A 69 11.87 -6.72 -21.33
CA GLY A 69 10.78 -7.43 -21.99
C GLY A 69 9.86 -6.50 -22.78
N THR A 70 8.96 -7.06 -23.58
CA THR A 70 8.03 -6.30 -24.42
C THR A 70 6.63 -6.34 -23.80
N LEU A 71 6.19 -5.21 -23.23
CA LEU A 71 4.81 -5.03 -22.79
C LEU A 71 3.95 -4.66 -24.01
N ARG A 72 3.02 -5.54 -24.41
CA ARG A 72 2.04 -5.22 -25.45
C ARG A 72 0.77 -4.67 -24.79
N CYS A 73 0.61 -3.34 -24.84
CA CYS A 73 -0.60 -2.66 -24.38
C CYS A 73 -1.44 -2.26 -25.58
N GLN A 74 -2.63 -2.86 -25.74
CA GLN A 74 -3.61 -2.41 -26.74
C GLN A 74 -4.62 -1.50 -26.05
N MET A 75 -4.78 -0.28 -26.57
CA MET A 75 -5.78 0.68 -26.10
C MET A 75 -6.88 0.79 -27.15
N GLU A 76 -8.14 0.71 -26.70
CA GLU A 76 -9.30 1.01 -27.54
C GLU A 76 -9.39 2.53 -27.73
N VAL A 77 -9.31 3.00 -28.98
CA VAL A 77 -9.53 4.41 -29.33
C VAL A 77 -10.93 4.54 -29.89
N ARG A 78 -11.83 5.18 -29.14
CA ARG A 78 -13.17 5.56 -29.60
C ARG A 78 -13.14 7.02 -30.08
N PRO A 79 -13.84 7.37 -31.17
CA PRO A 79 -14.02 8.77 -31.58
C PRO A 79 -14.85 9.55 -30.56
#